data_AF-A0A538P2C3-F1
#
_entry.id   AF-A0A538P2C3-F1
#
_cell.length_a   1.000
_cell.length_b   1.000
_cell.length_c   1.000
_cell.angle_alpha   90.00
_cell.angle_beta   90.00
_cell.angle_gamma   90.00
#
_symmetry.space_group_name_H-M   'P 1'
#
loop_
_entity.id
_entity.type
_entity.pdbx_description
1 polymer ?
#
loop_
_entity_poly.entity_id
_entity_poly.type
_entity_poly.pdbx_seq_one_letter_code
_entity_poly.pdbx_strand_id
1 'polypeptide(L)'
;MTTLPAAGIRPAQSLSRTRVDSVDLLRGLVMVIMALDHTRDFFSKDLSFDPTDLSRTYPALFLTRWFTHYCAPVFMFLAGTGAFLSTTRGKSKKELSWFLLSRGLWLVVLELTWVRCFGWQFNFDYHFSVGAVIWALGWSMIALSALVFLPVPVISLFGVAMVVTHNGLDAVTAESWG
;
A
#
# COMPACT_ATOMS: atom_id res chain seq x y z
N MET A 1 60.99 -7.11 -29.87
CA MET A 1 59.88 -6.20 -29.53
C MET A 1 58.59 -6.98 -29.73
N THR A 2 58.10 -7.62 -28.67
CA THR A 2 56.94 -8.52 -28.71
C THR A 2 55.78 -7.76 -28.09
N THR A 3 54.82 -7.34 -28.91
CA THR A 3 53.65 -6.58 -28.46
C THR A 3 52.65 -7.51 -27.79
N LEU A 4 52.35 -7.28 -26.51
CA LEU A 4 51.29 -7.98 -25.78
C LEU A 4 49.92 -7.50 -26.31
N PRO A 5 48.94 -8.39 -26.53
CA PRO A 5 47.60 -7.97 -26.95
C PRO A 5 46.90 -7.23 -25.81
N ALA A 6 46.32 -6.07 -26.13
CA ALA A 6 45.53 -5.28 -25.20
C ALA A 6 44.35 -6.11 -24.69
N ALA A 7 44.31 -6.38 -23.39
CA ALA A 7 43.19 -7.02 -22.72
C ALA A 7 41.96 -6.10 -22.87
N GLY A 8 41.03 -6.49 -23.74
CA GLY A 8 39.77 -5.79 -23.90
C GLY A 8 39.00 -5.76 -22.58
N ILE A 9 38.81 -4.56 -22.04
CA ILE A 9 37.93 -4.31 -20.90
C ILE A 9 36.51 -4.66 -21.39
N ARG A 10 36.00 -5.83 -21.01
CA ARG A 10 34.59 -6.15 -21.22
C ARG A 10 33.79 -5.14 -20.41
N PRO A 11 32.81 -4.42 -21.01
CA PRO A 11 31.94 -3.56 -20.22
C PRO A 11 31.30 -4.44 -19.17
N ALA A 12 31.42 -4.04 -17.90
CA ALA A 12 30.74 -4.70 -16.80
C ALA A 12 29.25 -4.74 -17.18
N GLN A 13 28.73 -5.95 -17.46
CA GLN A 13 27.30 -6.13 -17.64
C GLN A 13 26.67 -5.64 -16.35
N SER A 14 26.03 -4.47 -16.40
CA SER A 14 25.15 -4.04 -15.33
C SER A 14 24.15 -5.17 -15.17
N LEU A 15 24.18 -5.87 -14.04
CA LEU A 15 23.14 -6.85 -13.71
C LEU A 15 21.84 -6.07 -13.67
N SER A 16 21.13 -6.04 -14.80
CA SER A 16 19.80 -5.49 -14.94
C SER A 16 18.99 -6.13 -13.84
N ARG A 17 18.59 -5.32 -12.85
CA ARG A 17 17.78 -5.78 -11.74
C ARG A 17 16.41 -6.13 -12.33
N THR A 18 16.23 -7.39 -12.74
CA THR A 18 15.06 -7.86 -13.45
C THR A 18 13.81 -7.52 -12.63
N ARG A 19 13.03 -6.54 -13.08
CA ARG A 19 11.75 -6.23 -12.44
C ARG A 19 10.76 -7.35 -12.72
N VAL A 20 9.76 -7.48 -11.87
CA VAL A 20 8.67 -8.44 -12.11
C VAL A 20 7.56 -7.65 -12.80
N ASP A 21 7.53 -7.72 -14.12
CA ASP A 21 6.67 -6.87 -14.93
C ASP A 21 5.18 -7.07 -14.58
N SER A 22 4.77 -8.30 -14.27
CA SER A 22 3.39 -8.59 -13.84
C SER A 22 3.01 -7.88 -12.53
N VAL A 23 3.92 -7.78 -11.56
CA VAL A 23 3.68 -7.08 -10.29
C VAL A 23 3.61 -5.58 -10.51
N ASP A 24 4.51 -5.03 -11.32
CA ASP A 24 4.51 -3.60 -11.62
C ASP A 24 3.27 -3.19 -12.43
N LEU A 25 2.84 -4.01 -13.40
CA LEU A 25 1.62 -3.79 -14.20
C LEU A 25 0.36 -3.87 -13.35
N LEU A 26 0.23 -4.88 -12.49
CA LEU A 26 -0.93 -5.01 -11.61
C LEU A 26 -0.99 -3.84 -10.61
N ARG A 27 0.13 -3.44 -10.03
CA ARG A 27 0.20 -2.26 -9.15
C ARG A 27 -0.23 -0.99 -9.90
N GLY A 28 0.24 -0.81 -11.13
CA GLY A 28 -0.14 0.32 -11.99
C GLY A 28 -1.64 0.37 -12.27
N LEU A 29 -2.21 -0.76 -12.68
CA LEU A 29 -3.65 -0.89 -12.94
C LEU A 29 -4.49 -0.56 -11.70
N VAL A 30 -4.11 -1.12 -10.55
CA VAL A 30 -4.78 -0.87 -9.27
C VAL A 30 -4.73 0.61 -8.88
N MET A 31 -3.60 1.28 -9.06
CA MET A 31 -3.48 2.72 -8.78
C MET A 31 -4.38 3.56 -9.70
N VAL A 32 -4.50 3.22 -10.98
CA VAL A 32 -5.38 3.93 -11.93
C VAL A 32 -6.85 3.76 -11.54
N ILE A 33 -7.27 2.53 -11.23
CA ILE A 33 -8.65 2.24 -10.82
C ILE A 33 -9.00 2.96 -9.50
N MET A 34 -8.10 2.94 -8.52
CA MET A 34 -8.27 3.68 -7.26
C MET A 34 -8.36 5.20 -7.49
N ALA A 35 -7.54 5.76 -8.39
CA ALA A 35 -7.60 7.18 -8.70
C ALA A 35 -8.94 7.56 -9.34
N LEU A 36 -9.47 6.72 -10.25
CA LEU A 36 -10.78 6.94 -10.87
C LEU A 36 -11.93 6.89 -9.84
N ASP A 37 -11.86 5.98 -8.87
CA ASP A 37 -12.84 5.90 -7.77
C ASP A 37 -12.80 7.13 -6.88
N HIS A 38 -11.62 7.65 -6.58
CA HIS A 38 -11.48 8.85 -5.76
C HIS A 38 -11.81 10.14 -6.51
N THR A 39 -11.60 10.22 -7.84
CA THR A 39 -12.07 11.39 -8.60
C THR A 39 -13.59 11.44 -8.67
N ARG A 40 -14.26 10.28 -8.72
CA ARG A 40 -15.73 10.20 -8.66
C ARG A 40 -16.29 11.00 -7.49
N ASP A 41 -15.63 10.98 -6.34
CA ASP A 41 -16.08 11.67 -5.12
C ASP A 41 -16.08 13.20 -5.26
N PHE A 42 -15.46 13.78 -6.30
CA PHE A 42 -15.49 15.22 -6.56
C PHE A 42 -16.44 15.60 -7.71
N PHE A 43 -16.65 14.71 -8.67
CA PHE A 43 -17.38 15.01 -9.91
C PHE A 43 -18.79 14.39 -9.96
N SER A 44 -19.13 13.49 -9.03
CA SER A 44 -20.43 12.84 -9.03
C SER A 44 -21.48 13.65 -8.29
N LYS A 45 -22.67 13.76 -8.87
CA LYS A 45 -23.83 14.40 -8.22
C LYS A 45 -24.37 13.60 -7.03
N ASP A 46 -24.00 12.32 -6.96
CA ASP A 46 -24.49 11.31 -6.01
C ASP A 46 -23.63 11.20 -4.74
N LEU A 47 -23.03 12.30 -4.31
CA LEU A 47 -22.17 12.42 -3.11
C LEU A 47 -22.85 12.13 -1.77
N SER A 48 -24.18 12.00 -1.76
CA SER A 48 -25.02 12.04 -0.57
C SER A 48 -25.42 10.67 -0.02
N PHE A 49 -25.03 9.57 -0.68
CA PHE A 49 -25.34 8.23 -0.23
C PHE A 49 -24.18 7.26 -0.51
N ASP A 50 -24.13 6.15 0.23
CA ASP A 50 -23.11 5.13 0.04
C ASP A 50 -23.32 4.43 -1.31
N PRO A 51 -22.31 4.40 -2.20
CA PRO A 51 -22.38 3.68 -3.48
C PRO A 51 -22.74 2.18 -3.36
N THR A 52 -22.57 1.59 -2.18
CA THR A 52 -22.91 0.20 -1.87
C THR A 52 -24.34 -0.01 -1.35
N ASP A 53 -25.09 1.07 -1.08
CA ASP A 53 -26.49 1.00 -0.67
C ASP A 53 -27.38 0.59 -1.85
N LEU A 54 -27.80 -0.68 -1.85
CA LEU A 54 -28.65 -1.27 -2.88
C LEU A 54 -30.02 -0.60 -3.00
N SER A 55 -30.46 0.17 -2.00
CA SER A 55 -31.74 0.89 -2.06
C SER A 55 -31.68 2.18 -2.89
N ARG A 56 -30.48 2.71 -3.14
CA ARG A 56 -30.26 4.00 -3.83
C ARG A 56 -29.28 3.93 -5.00
N THR A 57 -28.38 2.95 -4.99
CA THR A 57 -27.35 2.79 -6.02
C THR A 57 -27.92 2.22 -7.32
N TYR A 58 -27.14 2.34 -8.38
CA TYR A 58 -27.40 1.74 -9.68
C TYR A 58 -26.19 0.90 -10.12
N PRO A 59 -26.35 -0.06 -11.05
CA PRO A 59 -25.33 -1.07 -11.33
C PRO A 59 -23.95 -0.48 -11.65
N ALA A 60 -23.87 0.59 -12.44
CA ALA A 60 -22.58 1.19 -12.77
C ALA A 60 -21.87 1.81 -11.55
N LEU A 61 -22.58 2.54 -10.69
CA LEU A 61 -22.02 3.12 -9.47
C LEU A 61 -21.58 2.05 -8.48
N PHE A 62 -22.42 1.05 -8.25
CA PHE A 62 -22.09 -0.10 -7.40
C PHE A 62 -20.82 -0.82 -7.89
N LEU A 63 -20.74 -1.11 -9.20
CA LEU A 63 -19.60 -1.82 -9.77
C LEU A 63 -18.29 -1.05 -9.59
N THR A 64 -18.29 0.27 -9.75
CA THR A 64 -17.06 1.08 -9.52
C THR A 64 -16.53 0.88 -8.11
N ARG A 65 -17.40 0.99 -7.10
CA ARG A 65 -17.03 0.83 -5.68
C ARG A 65 -16.67 -0.61 -5.33
N TRP A 66 -17.41 -1.57 -5.88
CA TRP A 66 -17.18 -2.99 -5.65
C TRP A 66 -15.79 -3.43 -6.16
N PHE A 67 -15.38 -2.99 -7.36
CA PHE A 67 -14.04 -3.27 -7.87
C PHE A 67 -12.94 -2.64 -7.04
N THR A 68 -13.15 -1.41 -6.54
CA THR A 68 -12.11 -0.68 -5.80
C THR A 68 -11.93 -1.19 -4.37
N HIS A 69 -12.95 -1.84 -3.79
CA HIS A 69 -12.80 -2.57 -2.53
C HIS A 69 -11.71 -3.64 -2.57
N TYR A 70 -11.46 -4.26 -3.72
CA TYR A 70 -10.37 -5.24 -3.89
C TYR A 70 -9.04 -4.58 -4.24
N CYS A 71 -9.07 -3.38 -4.83
CA CYS A 71 -7.87 -2.66 -5.22
C CYS A 71 -6.96 -2.34 -4.02
N ALA A 72 -7.53 -1.86 -2.91
CA ALA A 72 -6.74 -1.54 -1.72
C ALA A 72 -6.05 -2.77 -1.08
N PRO A 73 -6.75 -3.90 -0.82
CA PRO A 73 -6.10 -5.16 -0.36
C PRO A 73 -5.02 -5.68 -1.32
N VAL A 74 -5.27 -5.64 -2.64
CA VAL A 74 -4.27 -6.07 -3.63
C VAL A 74 -3.04 -5.17 -3.58
N PHE A 75 -3.22 -3.85 -3.50
CA PHE A 75 -2.11 -2.90 -3.39
C PHE A 75 -1.24 -3.16 -2.16
N MET A 76 -1.86 -3.36 -1.00
CA MET A 76 -1.19 -3.71 0.26
C MET A 76 -0.44 -5.04 0.16
N PHE A 77 -1.08 -6.05 -0.42
CA PHE A 77 -0.49 -7.37 -0.63
C PHE A 77 0.77 -7.28 -1.51
N LEU A 78 0.68 -6.57 -2.65
CA LEU A 78 1.82 -6.38 -3.56
C LEU A 78 2.95 -5.57 -2.91
N ALA A 79 2.64 -4.61 -2.02
CA ALA A 79 3.65 -3.90 -1.25
C ALA A 79 4.42 -4.87 -0.32
N GLY A 80 3.71 -5.76 0.37
CA GLY A 80 4.30 -6.82 1.20
C GLY A 80 5.11 -7.83 0.37
N THR A 81 4.56 -8.31 -0.76
CA THR A 81 5.29 -9.20 -1.69
C THR A 81 6.55 -8.52 -2.22
N GLY A 82 6.49 -7.24 -2.56
CA GLY A 82 7.64 -6.45 -2.98
C GLY A 82 8.73 -6.36 -1.91
N ALA A 83 8.35 -6.23 -0.64
CA ALA A 83 9.28 -6.27 0.48
C ALA A 83 9.98 -7.65 0.57
N PHE A 84 9.23 -8.75 0.50
CA PHE A 84 9.78 -10.11 0.52
C PHE A 84 10.73 -10.37 -0.66
N LEU A 85 10.32 -10.02 -1.88
CA LEU A 85 11.15 -10.14 -3.08
C LEU A 85 12.41 -9.27 -3.01
N SER A 86 12.38 -8.15 -2.29
CA SER A 86 13.56 -7.32 -2.11
C SER A 86 14.65 -8.03 -1.28
N THR A 87 14.25 -8.83 -0.28
CA THR A 87 15.17 -9.63 0.54
C THR A 87 15.75 -10.80 -0.26
N THR A 88 14.94 -11.51 -1.06
CA THR A 88 15.44 -12.62 -1.90
C THR A 88 16.42 -12.15 -2.97
N ARG A 89 16.36 -10.87 -3.35
CA ARG A 89 17.27 -10.20 -4.30
C ARG A 89 18.51 -9.60 -3.65
N GLY A 90 18.84 -9.99 -2.42
CA GLY A 90 20.09 -9.63 -1.74
C GLY A 90 20.05 -8.36 -0.88
N LYS A 91 18.87 -7.73 -0.66
CA LYS A 91 18.76 -6.62 0.28
C LYS A 91 18.82 -7.15 1.72
N SER A 92 19.68 -6.57 2.56
CA SER A 92 19.76 -6.99 3.96
C SER A 92 18.48 -6.64 4.73
N LYS A 93 18.19 -7.39 5.80
CA LYS A 93 17.03 -7.12 6.67
C LYS A 93 17.08 -5.72 7.28
N LYS A 94 18.27 -5.22 7.63
CA LYS A 94 18.47 -3.88 8.19
C LYS A 94 18.17 -2.79 7.16
N GLU A 95 18.66 -2.94 5.93
CA GLU A 95 18.36 -2.00 4.84
C GLU A 95 16.87 -2.02 4.46
N LEU A 96 16.22 -3.20 4.51
CA LEU A 96 14.78 -3.31 4.28
C LEU A 96 13.98 -2.65 5.41
N SER A 97 14.32 -2.92 6.67
CA SER A 97 13.70 -2.29 7.84
C SER A 97 13.75 -0.76 7.73
N TRP A 98 14.93 -0.21 7.49
CA TRP A 98 15.08 1.25 7.38
C TRP A 98 14.35 1.84 6.17
N PHE A 99 14.34 1.13 5.05
CA PHE A 99 13.56 1.52 3.87
C PHE A 99 12.05 1.54 4.14
N LEU A 100 11.52 0.53 4.85
CA LEU A 100 10.10 0.45 5.19
C LEU A 100 9.73 1.53 6.21
N LEU A 101 10.53 1.74 7.23
CA LEU A 101 10.27 2.74 8.27
C LEU A 101 10.27 4.17 7.71
N SER A 102 11.33 4.53 6.97
CA SER A 102 11.46 5.87 6.39
C SER A 102 10.32 6.17 5.42
N ARG A 103 10.03 5.26 4.49
CA ARG A 103 8.91 5.44 3.56
C ARG A 103 7.56 5.42 4.25
N GLY A 104 7.35 4.52 5.22
CA GLY A 104 6.11 4.44 5.97
C GLY A 104 5.80 5.74 6.69
N LEU A 105 6.80 6.32 7.37
CA LEU A 105 6.68 7.62 8.03
C LEU A 105 6.36 8.74 7.03
N TRP A 106 7.05 8.77 5.89
CA TRP A 106 6.75 9.73 4.82
C TRP A 106 5.31 9.61 4.31
N LEU A 107 4.78 8.40 4.14
CA LEU A 107 3.39 8.19 3.70
C LEU A 107 2.39 8.67 4.75
N VAL A 108 2.62 8.41 6.04
CA VAL A 108 1.77 8.89 7.13
C VAL A 108 1.75 10.42 7.16
N VAL A 109 2.92 11.06 7.09
CA VAL A 109 3.02 12.53 7.06
C VAL A 109 2.34 13.09 5.82
N LEU A 110 2.58 12.51 4.65
CA LEU A 110 2.00 12.95 3.38
C LEU A 110 0.48 12.85 3.40
N GLU A 111 -0.10 11.80 4.01
CA GLU A 111 -1.55 11.71 4.17
C GLU A 111 -2.08 12.84 5.05
N LEU A 112 -1.57 12.96 6.27
CA LEU A 112 -2.10 13.85 7.30
C LEU A 112 -1.90 15.34 6.97
N THR A 113 -1.00 15.64 6.04
CA THR A 113 -0.71 17.00 5.59
C THR A 113 -1.19 17.24 4.17
N TRP A 114 -0.47 16.75 3.16
CA TRP A 114 -0.69 17.15 1.77
C TRP A 114 -1.98 16.56 1.19
N VAL A 115 -2.18 15.25 1.31
CA VAL A 115 -3.36 14.59 0.72
C VAL A 115 -4.63 15.04 1.41
N ARG A 116 -4.61 15.19 2.72
CA ARG A 116 -5.71 15.75 3.47
C ARG A 116 -6.01 17.20 3.08
N CYS A 117 -5.03 18.11 3.20
CA CYS A 117 -5.26 19.54 3.04
C CYS A 117 -5.49 19.95 1.58
N PHE A 118 -4.84 19.31 0.61
CA PHE A 118 -4.93 19.68 -0.81
C PHE A 118 -5.64 18.65 -1.70
N GLY A 119 -5.78 17.40 -1.24
CA GLY A 119 -6.43 16.35 -2.02
C GLY A 119 -7.91 16.17 -1.66
N TRP A 120 -8.25 16.18 -0.37
CA TRP A 120 -9.60 15.84 0.10
C TRP A 120 -10.39 17.02 0.67
N GLN A 121 -9.84 17.68 1.69
CA GLN A 121 -10.61 18.60 2.52
C GLN A 121 -10.49 20.06 2.08
N PHE A 122 -9.46 20.40 1.28
CA PHE A 122 -9.18 21.77 0.82
C PHE A 122 -9.19 22.81 1.96
N ASN A 123 -8.82 22.39 3.17
CA ASN A 123 -8.82 23.22 4.38
C ASN A 123 -7.75 22.75 5.39
N PHE A 124 -7.49 23.57 6.40
CA PHE A 124 -6.52 23.31 7.46
C PHE A 124 -7.15 22.99 8.82
N ASP A 125 -8.45 22.66 8.88
CA ASP A 125 -9.17 22.43 10.15
C ASP A 125 -9.04 20.97 10.60
N TYR A 126 -8.17 20.69 11.58
CA TYR A 126 -7.85 19.33 12.04
C TYR A 126 -8.88 18.68 12.98
N HIS A 127 -10.04 19.29 13.24
CA HIS A 127 -11.05 18.67 14.11
C HIS A 127 -11.53 17.30 13.61
N PHE A 128 -11.53 17.07 12.30
CA PHE A 128 -11.89 15.79 11.70
C PHE A 128 -10.92 15.38 10.60
N SER A 129 -10.25 14.24 10.78
CA SER A 129 -9.29 13.67 9.83
C SER A 129 -9.58 12.18 9.60
N VAL A 130 -9.69 11.78 8.35
CA VAL A 130 -9.87 10.38 7.94
C VAL A 130 -8.57 9.89 7.31
N GLY A 131 -8.00 8.80 7.83
CA GLY A 131 -6.86 8.12 7.21
C GLY A 131 -7.35 7.16 6.14
N ALA A 132 -6.93 7.36 4.89
CA ALA A 132 -7.26 6.46 3.78
C ALA A 132 -6.17 5.41 3.57
N VAL A 133 -6.12 4.84 2.36
CA VAL A 133 -5.26 3.70 2.01
C VAL A 133 -3.77 4.01 2.18
N ILE A 134 -3.34 5.24 1.90
CA ILE A 134 -1.93 5.65 2.02
C ILE A 134 -1.49 5.64 3.49
N TRP A 135 -2.33 6.14 4.38
CA TRP A 135 -2.08 6.13 5.82
C TRP A 135 -2.00 4.71 6.37
N ALA A 136 -2.95 3.85 6.00
CA ALA A 136 -2.95 2.44 6.40
C ALA A 136 -1.70 1.71 5.88
N LEU A 137 -1.23 2.04 4.67
CA LEU A 137 -0.01 1.46 4.11
C LEU A 137 1.21 1.95 4.89
N GLY A 138 1.25 3.24 5.24
CA GLY A 138 2.31 3.82 6.05
C GLY A 138 2.51 3.09 7.38
N TRP A 139 1.44 2.89 8.14
CA TRP A 139 1.49 2.13 9.39
C TRP A 139 1.84 0.66 9.19
N SER A 140 1.30 0.04 8.13
CA SER A 140 1.64 -1.34 7.80
C SER A 140 3.13 -1.50 7.49
N MET A 141 3.74 -0.54 6.77
CA MET A 141 5.19 -0.53 6.50
C MET A 141 6.01 -0.31 7.78
N ILE A 142 5.57 0.58 8.67
CA ILE A 142 6.21 0.81 9.96
C ILE A 142 6.17 -0.47 10.80
N ALA A 143 5.01 -1.12 10.94
CA ALA A 143 4.87 -2.38 11.65
C ALA A 143 5.76 -3.47 11.02
N LEU A 144 5.75 -3.60 9.69
CA LEU A 144 6.57 -4.57 8.97
C LEU A 144 8.07 -4.30 9.14
N SER A 145 8.48 -3.04 9.32
CA SER A 145 9.89 -2.67 9.56
C SER A 145 10.45 -3.28 10.84
N ALA A 146 9.61 -3.52 11.86
CA ALA A 146 9.96 -4.22 13.07
C ALA A 146 9.83 -5.74 12.90
N LEU A 147 8.76 -6.21 12.23
CA LEU A 147 8.50 -7.63 12.00
C LEU A 147 9.53 -8.31 11.08
N VAL A 148 10.23 -7.57 10.20
CA VAL A 148 11.17 -8.13 9.21
C VAL A 148 12.35 -8.91 9.83
N PHE A 149 12.64 -8.68 11.11
CA PHE A 149 13.69 -9.41 11.82
C PHE A 149 13.27 -10.84 12.19
N LEU A 150 11.96 -11.09 12.30
CA LEU A 150 11.41 -12.40 12.64
C LEU A 150 11.52 -13.39 11.47
N PRO A 151 11.48 -14.70 11.74
CA PRO A 151 11.43 -15.71 10.69
C PRO A 151 10.05 -15.70 9.99
N VAL A 152 10.04 -16.00 8.69
CA VAL A 152 8.84 -15.96 7.84
C VAL A 152 7.63 -16.69 8.42
N PRO A 153 7.74 -17.89 9.03
CA PRO A 153 6.59 -18.58 9.60
C PRO A 153 5.86 -17.77 10.68
N VAL A 154 6.60 -17.00 11.49
CA VAL A 154 6.00 -16.17 12.55
C VAL A 154 5.29 -14.97 11.95
N ILE A 155 5.85 -14.36 10.89
CA ILE A 155 5.20 -13.27 10.16
C ILE A 155 3.91 -13.78 9.48
N SER A 156 3.95 -14.97 8.87
CA SER A 156 2.79 -15.61 8.26
C SER A 156 1.71 -15.93 9.30
N LEU A 157 2.10 -16.48 10.45
CA LEU A 157 1.17 -16.76 11.56
C LEU A 157 0.52 -15.47 12.06
N PHE A 158 1.30 -14.40 12.24
CA PHE A 158 0.79 -13.09 12.63
C PHE A 158 -0.24 -12.56 11.62
N GLY A 159 0.05 -12.65 10.32
CA GLY A 159 -0.87 -12.28 9.25
C GLY A 159 -2.17 -13.08 9.26
N VAL A 160 -2.08 -14.42 9.38
CA VAL A 160 -3.25 -15.29 9.44
C VAL A 160 -4.07 -15.01 10.70
N ALA A 161 -3.41 -14.87 11.86
CA ALA A 161 -4.08 -14.54 13.11
C ALA A 161 -4.85 -13.23 12.98
N MET A 162 -4.23 -12.16 12.47
CA MET A 162 -4.91 -10.87 12.24
C MET A 162 -6.16 -11.03 11.36
N VAL A 163 -6.10 -11.80 10.28
CA VAL A 163 -7.26 -12.02 9.39
C VAL A 163 -8.34 -12.84 10.10
N VAL A 164 -7.99 -13.90 10.83
CA VAL A 164 -8.98 -14.74 11.53
C VAL A 164 -9.65 -13.97 12.68
N THR A 165 -8.88 -13.15 13.40
CA THR A 165 -9.38 -12.41 14.57
C THR A 165 -9.88 -11.00 14.24
N HIS A 166 -9.92 -10.59 12.96
CA HIS A 166 -10.24 -9.19 12.61
C HIS A 166 -11.60 -8.72 13.13
N ASN A 167 -12.61 -9.60 13.13
CA ASN A 167 -13.97 -9.31 13.64
C ASN A 167 -14.15 -9.70 15.12
N GLY A 168 -13.09 -10.17 15.79
CA GLY A 168 -13.19 -10.68 17.16
C GLY A 168 -13.54 -9.60 18.19
N LEU A 169 -13.31 -8.33 17.85
CA LEU A 169 -13.60 -7.18 18.70
C LEU A 169 -14.83 -6.39 18.24
N ASP A 170 -15.54 -6.81 17.19
CA ASP A 170 -16.70 -6.09 16.66
C ASP A 170 -17.85 -5.99 17.69
N ALA A 171 -17.93 -6.95 18.61
CA ALA A 171 -18.91 -6.95 19.70
C ALA A 171 -18.54 -6.02 20.86
N VAL A 172 -17.35 -5.44 20.88
CA VAL A 172 -16.87 -4.56 21.95
C VAL A 172 -17.13 -3.11 21.57
N THR A 173 -18.28 -2.58 21.98
CA THR A 173 -18.63 -1.16 21.77
C THR A 173 -18.05 -0.29 22.89
N ALA A 174 -17.72 0.97 22.61
CA ALA A 174 -17.23 1.90 23.64
C ALA A 174 -18.22 2.08 24.81
N GLU A 175 -19.52 1.94 24.53
CA GLU A 175 -20.61 1.94 25.52
C GLU A 175 -20.52 0.78 26.53
N SER A 176 -19.83 -0.32 26.18
CA SER A 176 -19.60 -1.44 27.09
C SER A 176 -18.53 -1.19 28.16
N TRP A 177 -17.82 -0.05 28.09
CA TRP A 177 -16.70 0.29 28.98
C TRP A 177 -16.99 1.44 29.97
N GLY A 178 -18.21 2.00 29.96
CA GLY A 178 -18.64 3.05 30.89
C GLY A 178 -18.38 4.46 30.39
#